data_AF-A0A940NXK9-F1
#
_entry.id   AF-A0A940NXK9-F1
#
_cell.length_a   1.000
_cell.length_b   1.000
_cell.length_c   1.000
_cell.angle_alpha   90.00
_cell.angle_beta   90.00
_cell.angle_gamma   90.00
#
_symmetry.space_group_name_H-M   'P 1'
#
loop_
_entity.id
_entity.type
_entity.pdbx_description
1 polymer ?
#
loop_
_entity_poly.entity_id
_entity_poly.type
_entity_poly.pdbx_seq_one_letter_code
_entity_poly.pdbx_strand_id
1 'polypeptide(L)'
;MKTIPDYFGSMVFDDRVMKAKLPAKVYASLKHTIDEGAALDPDLANEVAAAMKDWAISKGATHFTHWFQPLTGITAEKHDSFISPSPDGGVIMEFSGKGLIKGEPDASSFPSGGLRATFEARGYTAWDPTSYAFIKGKTLCIPTAFCSYGGHALDKKTPLLRSMEALNKQALRILRL
;
A
#
# COMPACT_ATOMS: atom_id res chain seq x y z
N MET A 1 -17.81 12.98 25.78
CA MET A 1 -18.22 11.92 24.84
C MET A 1 -17.59 12.27 23.50
N LYS A 2 -16.90 11.35 22.82
CA LYS A 2 -16.36 11.64 21.48
C LYS A 2 -17.52 11.76 20.49
N THR A 3 -17.52 12.80 19.69
CA THR A 3 -18.50 13.01 18.61
C THR A 3 -18.03 12.32 17.33
N ILE A 4 -18.93 12.08 16.37
CA ILE A 4 -18.59 11.45 15.09
C ILE A 4 -17.39 12.14 14.40
N PRO A 5 -17.35 13.48 14.32
CA PRO A 5 -16.19 14.19 13.76
C PRO A 5 -14.84 13.90 14.46
N ASP A 6 -14.85 13.58 15.76
CA ASP A 6 -13.62 13.37 16.53
C ASP A 6 -12.90 12.06 16.19
N TYR A 7 -13.63 11.05 15.69
CA TYR A 7 -13.08 9.73 15.40
C TYR A 7 -13.22 9.30 13.93
N PHE A 8 -14.05 9.98 13.14
CA PHE A 8 -14.17 9.67 11.72
C PHE A 8 -12.82 9.87 10.99
N GLY A 9 -12.33 8.81 10.35
CA GLY A 9 -11.03 8.82 9.67
C GLY A 9 -9.82 8.88 10.60
N SER A 10 -9.97 8.79 11.92
CA SER A 10 -8.85 8.96 12.87
C SER A 10 -7.78 7.85 12.80
N MET A 11 -8.09 6.75 12.10
CA MET A 11 -7.24 5.59 11.86
C MET A 11 -6.85 5.48 10.37
N VAL A 12 -6.94 6.56 9.61
CA VAL A 12 -6.57 6.63 8.18
C VAL A 12 -5.42 7.62 8.01
N PHE A 13 -4.39 7.24 7.27
CA PHE A 13 -3.27 8.10 6.86
C PHE A 13 -3.69 8.91 5.63
N ASP A 14 -4.69 9.78 5.83
CA ASP A 14 -5.30 10.58 4.77
C ASP A 14 -4.48 11.85 4.45
N ASP A 15 -4.97 12.66 3.52
CA ASP A 15 -4.37 13.95 3.12
C ASP A 15 -4.05 14.87 4.30
N ARG A 16 -4.93 14.93 5.31
CA ARG A 16 -4.77 15.78 6.50
C ARG A 16 -3.60 15.29 7.34
N VAL A 17 -3.51 13.98 7.55
CA VAL A 17 -2.42 13.37 8.28
C VAL A 17 -1.11 13.49 7.51
N MET A 18 -1.12 13.21 6.20
CA MET A 18 0.05 13.34 5.33
C MET A 18 0.61 14.76 5.37
N LYS A 19 -0.23 15.78 5.22
CA LYS A 19 0.18 17.19 5.28
C LYS A 19 0.76 17.59 6.65
N ALA A 20 0.27 16.99 7.73
CA ALA A 20 0.73 17.28 9.09
C ALA A 20 2.01 16.52 9.48
N LYS A 21 2.29 15.39 8.85
CA LYS A 21 3.39 14.47 9.22
C LYS A 21 4.56 14.50 8.26
N LEU A 22 4.34 14.81 6.98
CA LEU A 22 5.38 14.86 5.97
C LEU A 22 5.97 16.26 5.86
N PRO A 23 7.27 16.39 5.57
CA PRO A 23 7.86 17.65 5.13
C PRO A 23 7.11 18.22 3.93
N ALA A 24 6.99 19.55 3.83
CA ALA A 24 6.19 20.21 2.79
C ALA A 24 6.57 19.78 1.36
N LYS A 25 7.87 19.58 1.10
CA LYS A 25 8.38 19.12 -0.20
C LYS A 25 7.96 17.67 -0.50
N VAL A 26 8.06 16.79 0.50
CA VAL A 26 7.66 15.37 0.39
C VAL A 26 6.17 15.26 0.14
N TYR A 27 5.36 16.00 0.91
CA TYR A 27 3.91 16.05 0.72
C TYR A 27 3.53 16.51 -0.69
N ALA A 28 4.13 17.62 -1.16
CA ALA A 28 3.85 18.14 -2.49
C ALA A 28 4.24 17.14 -3.60
N SER A 29 5.39 16.48 -3.47
CA SER A 29 5.85 15.46 -4.41
C SER A 29 4.94 14.23 -4.41
N LEU A 30 4.57 13.72 -3.23
CA LEU A 30 3.62 12.60 -3.11
C LEU A 30 2.25 12.95 -3.69
N LYS A 31 1.78 14.18 -3.47
CA LYS A 31 0.50 14.65 -4.01
C LYS A 31 0.53 14.69 -5.54
N HIS A 32 1.62 15.14 -6.13
CA HIS A 32 1.85 15.10 -7.57
C HIS A 32 1.86 13.66 -8.10
N THR A 33 2.52 12.71 -7.42
CA THR A 33 2.46 11.27 -7.76
C THR A 33 1.03 10.74 -7.76
N ILE A 34 0.22 11.09 -6.75
CA ILE A 34 -1.18 10.66 -6.64
C ILE A 34 -2.06 11.27 -7.74
N ASP A 35 -1.93 12.57 -7.99
CA ASP A 35 -2.82 13.30 -8.89
C ASP A 35 -2.47 13.11 -10.37
N GLU A 36 -1.18 12.98 -10.70
CA GLU A 36 -0.70 12.87 -12.09
C GLU A 36 -0.28 11.45 -12.49
N GLY A 37 -0.28 10.50 -11.54
CA GLY A 37 0.18 9.14 -11.80
C GLY A 37 1.69 9.04 -12.09
N ALA A 38 2.47 10.01 -11.60
CA ALA A 38 3.93 10.00 -11.77
C ALA A 38 4.60 8.85 -11.00
N ALA A 39 5.79 8.45 -11.42
CA ALA A 39 6.56 7.43 -10.70
C ALA A 39 6.94 7.91 -9.28
N LEU A 40 6.87 7.01 -8.31
CA LEU A 40 7.28 7.31 -6.94
C LEU A 40 8.80 7.22 -6.83
N ASP A 41 9.44 8.31 -6.41
CA ASP A 41 10.88 8.35 -6.14
C ASP A 41 11.23 7.45 -4.93
N PRO A 42 12.28 6.60 -5.01
CA PRO A 42 12.71 5.76 -3.88
C PRO A 42 13.04 6.53 -2.60
N ASP A 43 13.67 7.71 -2.70
CA ASP A 43 14.01 8.54 -1.55
C ASP A 43 12.75 9.12 -0.91
N LEU A 44 11.82 9.58 -1.76
CA LEU A 44 10.50 10.01 -1.32
C LEU A 44 9.75 8.89 -0.59
N ALA A 45 9.83 7.66 -1.10
CA ALA A 45 9.19 6.51 -0.48
C ALA A 45 9.77 6.19 0.91
N ASN A 46 11.07 6.39 1.13
CA ASN A 46 11.68 6.22 2.45
C ASN A 46 11.16 7.24 3.46
N GLU A 47 11.03 8.50 3.06
CA GLU A 47 10.47 9.55 3.93
C GLU A 47 9.00 9.28 4.27
N VAL A 48 8.21 8.85 3.28
CA VAL A 48 6.79 8.50 3.49
C VAL A 48 6.66 7.25 4.38
N ALA A 49 7.49 6.22 4.17
CA ALA A 49 7.50 5.04 5.01
C ALA A 49 7.82 5.37 6.47
N ALA A 50 8.85 6.20 6.72
CA ALA A 50 9.20 6.63 8.06
C ALA A 50 8.03 7.36 8.75
N ALA A 51 7.42 8.34 8.07
CA ALA A 51 6.28 9.08 8.62
C ALA A 51 5.05 8.20 8.86
N MET A 52 4.77 7.25 7.95
CA MET A 52 3.66 6.32 8.05
C MET A 52 3.86 5.34 9.22
N LYS A 53 5.08 4.84 9.42
CA LYS A 53 5.47 4.01 10.57
C LYS A 53 5.26 4.75 11.88
N ASP A 54 5.81 5.96 12.00
CA ASP A 54 5.74 6.74 13.24
C ASP A 54 4.29 7.10 13.58
N TRP A 55 3.49 7.45 12.56
CA TRP A 55 2.06 7.62 12.73
C TRP A 55 1.36 6.34 13.20
N ALA A 56 1.65 5.20 12.58
CA ALA A 56 1.03 3.93 12.93
C ALA A 56 1.36 3.50 14.36
N ILE A 57 2.64 3.62 14.76
CA ILE A 57 3.10 3.35 16.12
C ILE A 57 2.41 4.29 17.13
N SER A 58 2.26 5.57 16.81
CA SER A 58 1.55 6.53 17.68
C SER A 58 0.08 6.16 17.93
N LYS A 59 -0.50 5.31 17.08
CA LYS A 59 -1.85 4.77 17.18
C LYS A 59 -1.89 3.36 17.78
N GLY A 60 -0.74 2.80 18.18
CA GLY A 60 -0.61 1.48 18.79
C GLY A 60 -0.48 0.32 17.79
N ALA A 61 -0.17 0.61 16.53
CA ALA A 61 0.17 -0.44 15.57
C ALA A 61 1.53 -1.08 15.91
N THR A 62 1.61 -2.39 15.74
CA THR A 62 2.80 -3.23 16.01
C THR A 62 3.28 -3.95 14.76
N HIS A 63 2.41 -4.07 13.77
CA HIS A 63 2.64 -4.75 12.50
C HIS A 63 2.21 -3.86 11.34
N PHE A 64 2.66 -4.21 10.14
CA PHE A 64 2.13 -3.72 8.89
C PHE A 64 1.80 -4.89 7.96
N THR A 65 0.98 -4.63 6.96
CA THR A 65 0.61 -5.62 5.95
C THR A 65 0.34 -4.93 4.62
N HIS A 66 0.75 -5.57 3.53
CA HIS A 66 0.29 -5.23 2.19
C HIS A 66 -1.12 -5.80 2.04
N TRP A 67 -2.10 -4.91 2.02
CA TRP A 67 -3.51 -5.25 2.05
C TRP A 67 -4.06 -5.29 0.63
N PHE A 68 -4.52 -6.46 0.19
CA PHE A 68 -5.08 -6.66 -1.13
C PHE A 68 -6.21 -7.70 -1.13
N GLN A 69 -7.03 -7.65 -2.19
CA GLN A 69 -8.13 -8.59 -2.41
C GLN A 69 -7.79 -9.50 -3.59
N PRO A 70 -7.24 -10.69 -3.33
CA PRO A 70 -6.94 -11.64 -4.40
C PRO A 70 -8.18 -12.22 -5.06
N LEU A 71 -7.97 -12.88 -6.21
CA LEU A 71 -9.04 -13.55 -6.97
C LEU A 71 -9.69 -14.75 -6.24
N THR A 72 -9.11 -15.23 -5.13
CA THR A 72 -9.66 -16.31 -4.30
C THR A 72 -10.88 -15.90 -3.47
N GLY A 73 -11.25 -14.62 -3.46
CA GLY A 73 -12.49 -14.13 -2.84
C GLY A 73 -12.39 -13.79 -1.36
N ILE A 74 -11.25 -14.06 -0.71
CA ILE A 74 -10.97 -13.70 0.69
C ILE A 74 -9.77 -12.74 0.71
N THR A 75 -9.79 -11.73 1.58
CA THR A 75 -8.65 -10.83 1.77
C THR A 75 -7.43 -11.61 2.24
N ALA A 76 -6.28 -11.38 1.61
CA ALA A 76 -5.00 -11.90 2.06
C ALA A 76 -4.27 -10.81 2.84
N GLU A 77 -3.80 -11.14 4.04
CA GLU A 77 -3.01 -10.25 4.89
C GLU A 77 -1.81 -11.05 5.43
N LYS A 78 -0.59 -10.67 5.08
CA LYS A 78 0.63 -11.13 5.76
C LYS A 78 1.07 -10.05 6.72
N HIS A 79 1.06 -10.32 8.02
CA HIS A 79 1.45 -9.33 9.03
C HIS A 79 2.94 -9.43 9.30
N ASP A 80 3.67 -8.40 8.90
CA ASP A 80 5.09 -8.24 9.18
C ASP A 80 5.25 -7.28 10.37
N SER A 81 6.17 -7.57 11.30
CA SER A 81 6.36 -6.70 12.46
C SER A 81 7.22 -5.50 12.09
N PHE A 82 6.99 -4.38 12.77
CA PHE A 82 7.91 -3.24 12.70
C PHE A 82 9.23 -3.51 13.43
N ILE A 83 9.32 -4.53 14.28
CA ILE A 83 10.54 -4.84 15.05
C ILE A 83 11.50 -5.72 14.25
N SER A 84 12.78 -5.34 14.26
CA SER A 84 13.90 -6.18 13.84
C SER A 84 14.88 -6.32 15.02
N PRO A 85 15.51 -7.49 15.21
CA PRO A 85 16.56 -7.66 16.21
C PRO A 85 17.77 -6.80 15.84
N SER A 86 18.28 -6.05 16.82
CA SER A 86 19.45 -5.20 16.65
C SER A 86 20.74 -6.00 16.96
N PRO A 87 21.88 -5.69 16.31
CA PRO A 87 23.15 -6.38 16.57
C PRO A 87 23.65 -6.31 18.01
N ASP A 88 23.21 -5.31 18.77
CA ASP A 88 23.54 -5.10 20.20
C ASP A 88 22.62 -5.89 21.16
N GLY A 89 21.72 -6.73 20.63
CA GLY A 89 20.75 -7.49 21.42
C GLY A 89 19.48 -6.71 21.76
N GLY A 90 19.36 -5.46 21.31
CA GLY A 90 18.16 -4.65 21.42
C GLY A 90 17.14 -4.91 20.29
N VAL A 91 16.17 -4.02 20.17
CA VAL A 91 15.15 -4.02 19.11
C VAL A 91 15.17 -2.68 18.40
N ILE A 92 15.16 -2.70 17.07
CA ILE A 92 15.01 -1.51 16.22
C ILE A 92 13.68 -1.56 15.47
N MET A 93 13.04 -0.39 15.33
CA MET A 93 11.77 -0.26 14.62
C MET A 93 12.03 0.12 13.16
N GLU A 94 11.85 -0.82 12.25
CA GLU A 94 12.15 -0.67 10.83
C GLU A 94 10.89 -0.72 9.96
N PHE A 95 10.81 0.26 9.06
CA PHE A 95 9.90 0.25 7.92
C PHE A 95 10.48 1.21 6.88
N SER A 96 10.88 0.66 5.72
CA SER A 96 11.59 1.40 4.68
C SER A 96 10.72 1.60 3.45
N GLY A 97 11.11 2.53 2.58
CA GLY A 97 10.44 2.77 1.29
C GLY A 97 10.39 1.52 0.42
N LYS A 98 11.41 0.65 0.51
CA LYS A 98 11.39 -0.67 -0.16
C LYS A 98 10.24 -1.53 0.33
N GLY A 99 10.04 -1.60 1.65
CA GLY A 99 8.94 -2.33 2.28
C GLY A 99 7.58 -1.66 2.13
N LEU A 100 7.54 -0.37 1.78
CA LEU A 100 6.31 0.34 1.42
C LEU A 100 5.91 0.07 -0.04
N ILE A 101 6.85 0.21 -0.98
CA ILE A 101 6.56 0.11 -2.42
C ILE A 101 6.19 -1.32 -2.80
N LYS A 102 6.94 -2.31 -2.31
CA LYS A 102 6.85 -3.68 -2.80
C LYS A 102 6.96 -4.70 -1.68
N GLY A 103 5.93 -5.52 -1.54
CA GLY A 103 5.98 -6.78 -0.80
C GLY A 103 6.10 -7.99 -1.73
N GLU A 104 6.75 -9.04 -1.23
CA GLU A 104 6.90 -10.33 -1.91
C GLU A 104 6.13 -11.43 -1.14
N PRO A 105 4.78 -11.42 -1.15
CA PRO A 105 4.03 -12.50 -0.54
C PRO A 105 4.16 -13.78 -1.38
N ASP A 106 4.15 -14.93 -0.71
CA ASP A 106 4.07 -16.21 -1.40
C ASP A 106 2.74 -16.29 -2.18
N ALA A 107 2.82 -16.67 -3.46
CA ALA A 107 1.68 -16.78 -4.36
C ALA A 107 1.50 -18.19 -4.93
N SER A 108 2.19 -19.18 -4.35
CA SER A 108 2.13 -20.59 -4.73
C SER A 108 0.70 -21.17 -4.73
N SER A 109 -0.19 -20.62 -3.90
CA SER A 109 -1.58 -21.04 -3.73
C SER A 109 -2.56 -20.46 -4.76
N PHE A 110 -2.13 -19.58 -5.67
CA PHE A 110 -2.99 -18.99 -6.70
C PHE A 110 -3.08 -19.86 -7.97
N PRO A 111 -4.10 -19.67 -8.84
CA PRO A 111 -4.33 -20.52 -10.01
C PRO A 111 -3.06 -20.66 -10.86
N SER A 112 -2.67 -21.90 -11.18
CA SER A 112 -1.41 -22.30 -11.85
C SER A 112 -0.09 -22.14 -11.06
N GLY A 113 -0.11 -21.74 -9.78
CA GLY A 113 1.08 -21.56 -8.94
C GLY A 113 1.87 -22.85 -8.70
N GLY A 114 1.19 -23.97 -8.47
CA GLY A 114 1.83 -25.29 -8.28
C GLY A 114 2.39 -25.94 -9.55
N LEU A 115 2.13 -25.38 -10.73
CA LEU A 115 2.60 -25.90 -12.02
C LEU A 115 3.83 -25.14 -12.57
N ARG A 116 4.23 -24.05 -11.90
CA ARG A 116 5.34 -23.19 -12.33
C ARG A 116 6.58 -23.42 -11.47
N ALA A 117 7.76 -23.09 -11.99
CA ALA A 117 8.97 -23.08 -11.17
C ALA A 117 8.73 -22.17 -9.95
N THR A 118 9.27 -22.54 -8.78
CA THR A 118 9.00 -21.87 -7.49
C THR A 118 9.25 -20.35 -7.50
N PHE A 119 10.10 -19.84 -8.41
CA PHE A 119 10.32 -18.40 -8.57
C PHE A 119 9.19 -17.69 -9.32
N GLU A 120 8.58 -18.33 -10.33
CA GLU A 120 7.49 -17.78 -11.16
C GLU A 120 6.13 -17.89 -10.49
N ALA A 121 6.04 -18.73 -9.47
CA ALA A 121 4.90 -18.85 -8.57
C ALA A 121 4.85 -17.75 -7.51
N ARG A 122 5.80 -16.79 -7.51
CA ARG A 122 5.78 -15.62 -6.62
C ARG A 122 4.85 -14.53 -7.14
N GLY A 123 4.19 -13.86 -6.20
CA GLY A 123 3.37 -12.70 -6.47
C GLY A 123 4.06 -11.46 -5.93
N TYR A 124 3.76 -10.33 -6.55
CA TYR A 124 4.35 -9.05 -6.22
C TYR A 124 3.25 -8.08 -5.89
N THR A 125 3.35 -7.47 -4.72
CA THR A 125 2.48 -6.36 -4.34
C THR A 125 3.14 -5.04 -4.72
N ALA A 126 2.33 -4.09 -5.17
CA ALA A 126 2.75 -2.73 -5.45
C ALA A 126 1.82 -1.78 -4.69
N TRP A 127 2.37 -0.89 -3.87
CA TRP A 127 1.56 0.10 -3.16
C TRP A 127 0.82 1.01 -4.14
N ASP A 128 -0.48 1.19 -3.89
CA ASP A 128 -1.30 2.18 -4.59
C ASP A 128 -1.55 3.39 -3.69
N PRO A 129 -0.86 4.52 -3.92
CA PRO A 129 -0.98 5.72 -3.10
C PRO A 129 -2.32 6.45 -3.29
N THR A 130 -3.14 6.08 -4.29
CA THR A 130 -4.50 6.64 -4.47
C THR A 130 -5.48 6.11 -3.41
N SER A 131 -5.14 5.01 -2.74
CA SER A 131 -5.90 4.43 -1.64
C SER A 131 -5.15 4.64 -0.32
N TYR A 132 -5.75 5.37 0.61
CA TYR A 132 -5.08 5.71 1.87
C TYR A 132 -4.80 4.48 2.73
N ALA A 133 -3.58 4.44 3.30
CA ALA A 133 -3.24 3.48 4.33
C ALA A 133 -4.09 3.69 5.59
N PHE A 134 -4.39 2.62 6.30
CA PHE A 134 -5.26 2.68 7.47
C PHE A 134 -4.83 1.66 8.52
N ILE A 135 -5.31 1.84 9.75
CA ILE A 135 -5.04 0.92 10.84
C ILE A 135 -6.28 0.09 11.12
N LYS A 136 -6.10 -1.22 11.16
CA LYS A 136 -7.12 -2.19 11.56
C LYS A 136 -6.56 -3.06 12.67
N GLY A 137 -7.21 -3.02 13.84
CA GLY A 137 -6.66 -3.66 15.03
C GLY A 137 -5.31 -3.02 15.42
N LYS A 138 -4.23 -3.81 15.41
CA LYS A 138 -2.86 -3.36 15.69
C LYS A 138 -1.95 -3.40 14.47
N THR A 139 -2.54 -3.36 13.26
CA THR A 139 -1.81 -3.53 12.00
C THR A 139 -2.06 -2.34 11.07
N LEU A 140 -0.98 -1.77 10.54
CA LEU A 140 -1.00 -0.82 9.44
C LEU A 140 -1.29 -1.58 8.13
N CYS A 141 -2.43 -1.32 7.52
CA CYS A 141 -2.83 -1.87 6.23
C CYS A 141 -2.45 -0.90 5.11
N ILE A 142 -1.60 -1.37 4.19
CA ILE A 142 -1.10 -0.62 3.04
C ILE A 142 -1.83 -1.13 1.79
N PRO A 143 -2.78 -0.38 1.20
CA PRO A 143 -3.53 -0.84 0.04
C PRO A 143 -2.63 -1.07 -1.17
N THR A 144 -2.64 -2.28 -1.71
CA THR A 144 -1.72 -2.67 -2.78
C THR A 144 -2.42 -3.37 -3.93
N ALA A 145 -1.88 -3.20 -5.13
CA ALA A 145 -2.16 -4.06 -6.27
C ALA A 145 -1.33 -5.33 -6.18
N PHE A 146 -1.84 -6.47 -6.68
CA PHE A 146 -1.15 -7.77 -6.64
C PHE A 146 -1.08 -8.43 -8.02
N CYS A 147 0.14 -8.73 -8.46
CA CYS A 147 0.43 -9.21 -9.80
C CYS A 147 1.38 -10.42 -9.77
N SER A 148 1.28 -11.30 -10.76
CA SER A 148 2.26 -12.35 -11.02
C SER A 148 3.58 -11.78 -11.55
N TYR A 149 4.65 -12.58 -11.55
CA TYR A 149 5.91 -12.25 -12.24
C TYR A 149 5.72 -11.79 -13.69
N GLY A 150 4.82 -12.44 -14.44
CA GLY A 150 4.50 -12.09 -15.83
C GLY A 150 3.57 -10.88 -16.00
N GLY A 151 3.26 -10.12 -14.95
CA GLY A 151 2.40 -8.94 -15.02
C GLY A 151 0.89 -9.22 -15.08
N HIS A 152 0.48 -10.48 -14.99
CA HIS A 152 -0.93 -10.85 -14.86
C HIS A 152 -1.49 -10.37 -13.52
N ALA A 153 -2.67 -9.75 -13.55
CA ALA A 153 -3.38 -9.34 -12.35
C ALA A 153 -3.83 -10.58 -11.56
N LEU A 154 -3.48 -10.62 -10.27
CA LEU A 154 -3.89 -11.67 -9.33
C LEU A 154 -4.85 -11.13 -8.25
N ASP A 155 -5.30 -9.88 -8.40
CA ASP A 155 -6.26 -9.21 -7.54
C ASP A 155 -7.50 -8.71 -8.30
N LYS A 156 -8.43 -8.16 -7.52
CA LYS A 156 -9.61 -7.45 -8.03
C LYS A 156 -9.33 -5.96 -8.30
N LYS A 157 -8.30 -5.38 -7.69
CA LYS A 157 -8.01 -3.95 -7.76
C LYS A 157 -7.41 -3.56 -9.12
N THR A 158 -6.46 -4.34 -9.64
CA THR A 158 -5.82 -4.03 -10.93
C THR A 158 -6.81 -4.04 -12.09
N PRO A 159 -7.71 -5.04 -12.25
CA PRO A 159 -8.74 -5.00 -13.29
C PRO A 159 -9.68 -3.82 -13.14
N LEU A 160 -10.09 -3.48 -11.91
CA LEU A 160 -10.98 -2.34 -11.64
C LEU A 160 -10.35 -1.02 -12.09
N LEU A 161 -9.10 -0.75 -11.70
CA LEU A 161 -8.39 0.48 -12.08
C LEU A 161 -8.25 0.60 -13.61
N ARG A 162 -7.89 -0.50 -14.29
CA ARG A 162 -7.82 -0.54 -15.76
C ARG A 162 -9.17 -0.29 -16.42
N SER A 163 -10.26 -0.83 -15.87
CA SER A 163 -11.62 -0.59 -16.37
C SER A 163 -12.04 0.86 -16.17
N MET A 164 -11.73 1.47 -15.03
CA MET A 164 -12.00 2.90 -14.77
C MET A 164 -11.26 3.80 -15.75
N GLU A 165 -9.98 3.51 -16.03
CA GLU A 165 -9.19 4.26 -17.01
C GLU A 165 -9.77 4.13 -18.44
N ALA A 166 -10.14 2.90 -18.84
CA ALA A 166 -10.76 2.66 -20.13
C ALA A 166 -12.08 3.44 -20.29
N LEU A 167 -12.94 3.42 -19.26
CA LEU A 167 -14.18 4.20 -19.25
C LEU A 167 -13.91 5.71 -19.32
N ASN A 168 -12.97 6.21 -18.52
CA ASN A 168 -12.61 7.64 -18.51
C ASN A 168 -12.17 8.11 -19.91
N LYS A 169 -11.30 7.34 -20.59
CA LYS A 169 -10.85 7.64 -21.95
C LYS A 169 -12.01 7.73 -22.94
N GLN A 170 -12.95 6.77 -22.89
CA GLN A 170 -14.09 6.77 -23.82
C GLN A 170 -15.10 7.86 -23.50
N ALA A 171 -15.36 8.14 -22.23
CA ALA A 171 -16.25 9.21 -21.80
C ALA A 171 -15.71 10.59 -22.21
N LEU A 172 -14.42 10.86 -21.96
CA LEU A 172 -13.77 12.11 -22.35
C LEU A 172 -13.72 12.28 -23.88
N ARG A 173 -13.61 11.19 -24.65
CA ARG A 173 -13.71 11.26 -26.12
C ARG A 173 -15.06 11.82 -26.55
N ILE A 174 -16.15 11.35 -25.95
CA ILE A 174 -17.51 11.81 -26.28
C ILE A 174 -17.76 13.23 -25.78
N LEU A 175 -17.27 13.59 -24.58
CA LEU A 175 -17.43 14.94 -24.02
C LEU A 175 -16.75 16.04 -24.85
N ARG A 176 -15.72 15.68 -25.63
CA ARG A 176 -14.96 16.61 -26.48
C ARG A 176 -15.59 16.80 -27.88
N LEU A 177 -16.68 16.10 -28.20
CA LEU A 177 -17.46 16.31 -29.43
C LEU A 177 -18.36 17.53 -29.27
#